data_AF-A0A7D9ECQ8-F1
#
_entry.id   AF-A0A7D9ECQ8-F1
#
_cell.length_a   1.000
_cell.length_b   1.000
_cell.length_c   1.000
_cell.angle_alpha   90.00
_cell.angle_beta   90.00
_cell.angle_gamma   90.00
#
_symmetry.space_group_name_H-M   'P 1'
#
loop_
_entity.id
_entity.type
_entity.pdbx_description
1 polymer ?
#
loop_
_entity_poly.entity_id
_entity_poly.type
_entity_poly.pdbx_seq_one_letter_code
_entity_poly.pdbx_strand_id
1 'polypeptide(L)'
;MLFRTLCTTSVNWDDEYKGIEPEIVSLLLESLYVDDFAGGAYDDDEALHIYRTSHDLMGKGGFKLRKWHSNSASIRDFIATQEDANGSARDEVTNANSESTYHNVDVDAEVRKVEASLPCSSSQDSSVSKSNCVKILGISWNEDSDEFCYDLGELVEYAKSIPTTKRSVLKLSAKVFDPIGLFSPFTVTMKMLFRTLCTTSVNWDDELDGKALTAWKSLVKDLQALSDIRFDPQPTSKDNDEAYNEVMKNPHPIVHSLSGISLNGSVHIERILDPQRYSTKTKLPRVTALVIRFIKKTRKQRCTISPEVNADELKESEKLWIRSIQSTDFAEEIECIHNGCMNSRVNQLGLFVDDDKIIRCDGRIGHSTMPDDAKQPILLPPKQEFTRLIIREAHELVHHDGIRETLNCVRRKYWVLRGRESVKGMVRRCVTCKMFEAKPFAAAKEPALPSSQR
;
A
#
# COMPACT_ATOMS: atom_id res chain seq x y z
N MET A 1 9.52 19.78 -3.46
CA MET A 1 8.55 20.79 -3.97
C MET A 1 9.08 22.21 -3.84
N LEU A 2 9.54 22.63 -2.65
CA LEU A 2 10.15 23.96 -2.43
C LEU A 2 11.36 24.26 -3.32
N PHE A 3 12.29 23.32 -3.52
CA PHE A 3 13.47 23.52 -4.38
C PHE A 3 13.09 23.70 -5.86
N ARG A 4 12.22 22.84 -6.40
CA ARG A 4 11.66 22.99 -7.75
C ARG A 4 10.97 24.35 -7.95
N THR A 5 10.31 24.89 -6.92
CA THR A 5 9.66 26.21 -6.98
C THR A 5 10.66 27.35 -6.83
N LEU A 6 11.71 27.23 -6.00
CA LEU A 6 12.75 28.25 -5.82
C LEU A 6 13.69 28.36 -7.04
N CYS A 7 14.07 27.23 -7.63
CA CYS A 7 14.88 27.15 -8.84
C CYS A 7 14.12 27.53 -10.13
N THR A 8 12.78 27.62 -10.09
CA THR A 8 11.99 28.12 -11.23
C THR A 8 11.61 29.59 -11.08
N THR A 9 11.74 30.19 -9.89
CA THR A 9 11.25 31.56 -9.61
C THR A 9 12.35 32.59 -9.36
N SER A 10 13.56 32.20 -8.96
CA SER A 10 14.65 33.15 -8.65
C SER A 10 15.71 33.27 -9.74
N VAL A 11 15.97 32.19 -10.48
CA VAL A 11 16.94 32.11 -11.58
C VAL A 11 16.36 31.07 -12.54
N ASN A 12 16.34 31.32 -13.84
CA ASN A 12 15.73 30.42 -14.84
C ASN A 12 16.65 29.19 -15.08
N TRP A 13 16.88 28.39 -14.04
CA TRP A 13 17.91 27.34 -13.97
C TRP A 13 17.79 26.27 -15.06
N ASP A 14 16.54 25.91 -15.40
CA ASP A 14 16.22 24.90 -16.40
C ASP A 14 16.62 25.37 -17.82
N ASP A 15 16.65 26.68 -18.08
CA ASP A 15 17.02 27.26 -19.37
C ASP A 15 18.53 27.59 -19.49
N GLU A 16 19.21 27.90 -18.38
CA GLU A 16 20.62 28.35 -18.38
C GLU A 16 21.64 27.20 -18.22
N TYR A 17 21.35 26.18 -17.40
CA TYR A 17 22.34 25.16 -17.03
C TYR A 17 22.11 23.77 -17.63
N LYS A 18 20.87 23.49 -18.06
CA LYS A 18 20.52 22.23 -18.73
C LYS A 18 21.23 22.05 -20.08
N GLY A 19 21.70 23.14 -20.68
CA GLY A 19 22.52 23.11 -21.89
C GLY A 19 24.01 22.83 -21.66
N ILE A 20 24.48 22.86 -20.40
CA ILE A 20 25.92 22.71 -20.06
C ILE A 20 26.20 21.30 -19.52
N GLU A 21 25.48 20.89 -18.47
CA GLU A 21 25.67 19.57 -17.81
C GLU A 21 24.29 18.93 -17.53
N PRO A 22 23.58 18.45 -18.57
CA PRO A 22 22.18 17.99 -18.45
C PRO A 22 22.02 16.82 -17.47
N GLU A 23 23.01 15.93 -17.40
CA GLU A 23 22.96 14.72 -16.57
C GLU A 23 23.01 15.07 -15.07
N ILE A 24 23.91 15.96 -14.67
CA ILE A 24 24.04 16.40 -13.27
C ILE A 24 22.84 17.25 -12.84
N VAL A 25 22.32 18.10 -13.72
CA VAL A 25 21.09 18.88 -13.44
C VAL A 25 19.90 17.94 -13.23
N SER A 26 19.75 16.91 -14.07
CA SER A 26 18.69 15.91 -13.88
C SER A 26 18.88 15.16 -12.56
N LEU A 27 20.12 14.74 -12.25
CA LEU A 27 20.45 14.06 -11.00
C LEU A 27 20.08 14.92 -9.79
N LEU A 28 20.45 16.20 -9.75
CA LEU A 28 20.10 17.10 -8.65
C LEU A 28 18.58 17.28 -8.52
N LEU A 29 17.85 17.42 -9.63
CA LEU A 29 16.40 17.61 -9.60
C LEU A 29 15.63 16.35 -9.18
N GLU A 30 16.18 15.16 -9.46
CA GLU A 30 15.55 13.87 -9.16
C GLU A 30 15.95 13.33 -7.78
N SER A 31 17.17 13.62 -7.32
CA SER A 31 17.78 13.03 -6.13
C SER A 31 17.86 13.95 -4.90
N LEU A 32 17.31 15.17 -4.98
CA LEU A 32 17.15 16.04 -3.82
C LEU A 32 15.88 15.68 -3.04
N TYR A 33 16.04 15.21 -1.82
CA TYR A 33 14.96 14.99 -0.85
C TYR A 33 15.03 16.01 0.28
N VAL A 34 14.15 17.02 0.21
CA VAL A 34 14.13 18.16 1.16
C VAL A 34 15.48 18.87 1.14
N ASP A 35 16.33 18.64 2.15
CA ASP A 35 17.65 19.26 2.31
C ASP A 35 18.80 18.30 1.94
N ASP A 36 18.51 17.02 1.71
CA ASP A 36 19.50 15.97 1.45
C ASP A 36 19.63 15.68 -0.06
N PHE A 37 20.86 15.58 -0.54
CA PHE A 37 21.19 15.12 -1.90
C PHE A 37 21.75 13.70 -1.85
N ALA A 38 21.14 12.78 -2.60
CA ALA A 38 21.57 11.38 -2.67
C ALA A 38 21.89 10.95 -4.11
N GLY A 39 23.15 11.03 -4.50
CA GLY A 39 23.65 10.60 -5.82
C GLY A 39 24.40 9.27 -5.75
N GLY A 40 24.52 8.59 -6.90
CA GLY A 40 25.40 7.43 -7.08
C GLY A 40 26.26 7.61 -8.34
N ALA A 41 27.37 6.88 -8.40
CA ALA A 41 28.32 6.88 -9.51
C ALA A 41 28.87 5.46 -9.74
N TYR A 42 29.34 5.18 -10.95
CA TYR A 42 29.94 3.88 -11.30
C TYR A 42 31.42 3.79 -10.92
N ASP A 43 32.10 4.92 -10.82
CA ASP A 43 33.51 5.03 -10.43
C ASP A 43 33.80 6.32 -9.67
N ASP A 44 35.02 6.40 -9.11
CA ASP A 44 35.48 7.54 -8.33
C ASP A 44 35.57 8.83 -9.17
N ASP A 45 35.89 8.75 -10.46
CA ASP A 45 36.04 9.93 -11.32
C ASP A 45 34.67 10.58 -11.58
N GLU A 46 33.65 9.77 -11.85
CA GLU A 46 32.26 10.22 -11.97
C GLU A 46 31.73 10.76 -10.64
N ALA A 47 31.99 10.08 -9.52
CA ALA A 47 31.60 10.56 -8.19
C ALA A 47 32.20 11.94 -7.88
N LEU A 48 33.48 12.12 -8.23
CA LEU A 48 34.19 13.38 -8.05
C LEU A 48 33.68 14.48 -8.98
N HIS A 49 33.30 14.13 -10.20
CA HIS A 49 32.64 15.04 -11.14
C HIS A 49 31.29 15.49 -10.57
N ILE A 50 30.44 14.57 -10.09
CA ILE A 50 29.17 14.90 -9.43
C ILE A 50 29.39 15.84 -8.24
N TYR A 51 30.36 15.54 -7.36
CA TYR A 51 30.69 16.37 -6.19
C TYR A 51 31.04 17.81 -6.61
N ARG A 52 32.00 17.97 -7.53
CA ARG A 52 32.50 19.28 -7.96
C ARG A 52 31.42 20.10 -8.68
N THR A 53 30.75 19.48 -9.65
CA THR A 53 29.72 20.14 -10.46
C THR A 53 28.52 20.53 -9.59
N SER A 54 28.10 19.66 -8.68
CA SER A 54 27.00 19.97 -7.74
C SER A 54 27.37 21.10 -6.79
N HIS A 55 28.59 21.13 -6.27
CA HIS A 55 29.06 22.19 -5.38
C HIS A 55 29.15 23.55 -6.09
N ASP A 56 29.65 23.60 -7.33
CA ASP A 56 29.70 24.83 -8.13
C ASP A 56 28.29 25.33 -8.48
N LEU A 57 27.45 24.43 -9.01
CA LEU A 57 26.12 24.78 -9.49
C LEU A 57 25.21 25.24 -8.34
N MET A 58 25.14 24.48 -7.25
CA MET A 58 24.38 24.87 -6.06
C MET A 58 24.96 26.12 -5.39
N GLY A 59 26.29 26.27 -5.40
CA GLY A 59 27.00 27.44 -4.88
C GLY A 59 26.63 28.74 -5.61
N LYS A 60 26.46 28.70 -6.94
CA LYS A 60 25.97 29.85 -7.73
C LYS A 60 24.55 30.27 -7.32
N GLY A 61 23.72 29.31 -6.92
CA GLY A 61 22.40 29.55 -6.35
C GLY A 61 22.40 29.99 -4.87
N GLY A 62 23.58 30.13 -4.25
CA GLY A 62 23.72 30.47 -2.82
C GLY A 62 23.59 29.28 -1.87
N PHE A 63 23.44 28.06 -2.39
CA PHE A 63 23.34 26.83 -1.59
C PHE A 63 24.70 26.19 -1.41
N LYS A 64 25.20 26.13 -0.17
CA LYS A 64 26.46 25.47 0.16
C LYS A 64 26.20 24.03 0.62
N LEU A 65 26.47 23.07 -0.26
CA LEU A 65 26.43 21.64 0.08
C LEU A 65 27.57 21.31 1.06
N ARG A 66 27.29 20.48 2.07
CA ARG A 66 28.23 20.11 3.15
C ARG A 66 27.91 18.70 3.66
N LYS A 67 28.80 18.13 4.47
CA LYS A 67 28.62 16.82 5.13
C LYS A 67 28.42 15.68 4.11
N TRP A 68 29.37 15.57 3.19
CA TRP A 68 29.34 14.53 2.18
C TRP A 68 29.79 13.19 2.76
N HIS A 69 29.11 12.14 2.33
CA HIS A 69 29.34 10.76 2.73
C HIS A 69 29.53 9.90 1.48
N SER A 70 30.47 8.95 1.53
CA SER A 70 30.81 8.08 0.40
C SER A 70 31.33 6.74 0.89
N ASN A 71 30.94 5.66 0.22
CA ASN A 71 31.50 4.33 0.43
C ASN A 71 32.94 4.20 -0.10
N SER A 72 33.39 5.13 -0.94
CA SER A 72 34.75 5.15 -1.46
C SER A 72 35.70 5.91 -0.55
N ALA A 73 36.74 5.23 -0.04
CA ALA A 73 37.75 5.84 0.84
C ALA A 73 38.55 6.96 0.15
N SER A 74 38.89 6.79 -1.13
CA SER A 74 39.60 7.80 -1.93
C SER A 74 38.81 9.11 -2.03
N ILE A 75 37.49 9.01 -2.22
CA ILE A 75 36.57 10.15 -2.28
C ILE A 75 36.44 10.83 -0.92
N ARG A 76 36.31 10.05 0.16
CA ARG A 76 36.26 10.59 1.53
C ARG A 76 37.54 11.38 1.86
N ASP A 77 38.70 10.82 1.56
CA ASP A 77 39.99 11.50 1.78
C ASP A 77 40.10 12.77 0.94
N PHE A 78 39.68 12.74 -0.33
CA PHE A 78 39.64 13.92 -1.19
C PHE A 78 38.74 15.02 -0.60
N ILE A 79 37.51 14.67 -0.20
CA ILE A 79 36.55 15.63 0.35
C ILE A 79 37.07 16.23 1.66
N ALA A 80 37.64 15.42 2.55
CA ALA A 80 38.24 15.90 3.79
C ALA A 80 39.33 16.94 3.53
N THR A 81 40.22 16.68 2.56
CA THR A 81 41.29 17.65 2.21
C THR A 81 40.75 18.97 1.64
N GLN A 82 39.63 18.95 0.92
CA GLN A 82 38.98 20.16 0.38
C GLN A 82 38.24 20.96 1.46
N GLU A 83 37.57 20.27 2.39
CA GLU A 83 36.88 20.92 3.51
C GLU A 83 37.88 21.52 4.51
N ASP A 84 39.01 20.85 4.75
CA ASP A 84 40.11 21.37 5.59
C ASP A 84 40.83 22.57 4.96
N ALA A 85 41.03 22.56 3.64
CA ALA A 85 41.65 23.67 2.91
C ALA A 85 40.80 24.97 2.89
N ASN A 86 39.48 24.85 3.10
CA ASN A 86 38.54 25.98 3.16
C ASN A 86 38.22 26.46 4.59
N GLY A 87 38.91 25.95 5.62
CA GLY A 87 38.50 26.09 7.02
C GLY A 87 38.66 27.47 7.67
N SER A 88 37.55 28.16 7.96
CA SER A 88 37.34 28.92 9.21
C SER A 88 35.87 29.28 9.43
N ALA A 89 35.10 28.36 9.99
CA ALA A 89 33.91 28.63 10.82
C ALA A 89 33.48 27.29 11.45
N ARG A 90 34.29 26.79 12.38
CA ARG A 90 33.80 25.85 13.40
C ARG A 90 32.97 26.69 14.37
N ASP A 91 31.69 26.89 14.06
CA ASP A 91 30.75 27.23 15.11
C ASP A 91 30.48 25.94 15.89
N GLU A 92 30.98 25.90 17.12
CA GLU A 92 30.54 24.97 18.15
C GLU A 92 29.03 25.15 18.34
N VAL A 93 28.24 24.40 17.58
CA VAL A 93 26.85 24.11 17.93
C VAL A 93 26.82 22.65 18.37
N THR A 94 26.88 22.52 19.69
CA THR A 94 26.45 21.34 20.44
C THR A 94 25.28 20.65 19.75
N ASN A 95 25.36 19.32 19.65
CA ASN A 95 24.24 18.42 19.36
C ASN A 95 23.01 18.84 20.20
N ALA A 96 22.15 19.65 19.60
CA ALA A 96 20.89 20.08 20.17
C ALA A 96 19.82 19.69 19.15
N ASN A 97 19.04 18.69 19.57
CA ASN A 97 17.78 18.22 18.99
C ASN A 97 17.15 19.15 17.96
N SER A 98 17.19 18.77 16.69
CA SER A 98 16.16 19.19 15.73
C SER A 98 14.98 18.21 15.81
N GLU A 99 14.40 18.15 16.99
CA GLU A 99 13.07 17.59 17.22
C GLU A 99 12.12 18.78 17.38
N SER A 100 11.66 19.34 16.27
CA SER A 100 10.31 19.94 16.15
C SER A 100 10.12 20.45 14.72
N THR A 101 9.11 19.94 14.03
CA THR A 101 8.07 20.72 13.33
C THR A 101 7.07 19.72 12.74
N TYR A 102 6.29 19.08 13.61
CA TYR A 102 4.92 18.67 13.32
C TYR A 102 4.16 18.81 14.64
N HIS A 103 3.55 19.98 14.84
CA HIS A 103 2.54 20.15 15.88
C HIS A 103 1.38 19.20 15.57
N ASN A 104 1.30 18.10 16.32
CA ASN A 104 0.03 17.42 16.53
C ASN A 104 -0.56 17.88 17.85
N VAL A 105 -1.83 18.24 17.74
CA VAL A 105 -2.75 18.70 18.76
C VAL A 105 -2.89 17.66 19.87
N ASP A 106 -2.97 18.16 21.09
CA ASP A 106 -3.11 17.52 22.40
C ASP A 106 -3.63 16.07 22.43
N VAL A 107 -2.79 15.15 22.92
CA VAL A 107 -3.23 14.01 23.75
C VAL A 107 -2.13 13.65 24.79
N ASP A 108 -2.45 13.94 26.06
CA ASP A 108 -1.94 13.41 27.34
C ASP A 108 -0.45 13.59 27.77
N ALA A 109 -0.32 14.31 28.89
CA ALA A 109 0.90 14.76 29.56
C ALA A 109 1.71 13.66 30.31
N GLU A 110 1.32 12.39 30.25
CA GLU A 110 2.05 11.29 30.92
C GLU A 110 3.27 10.78 30.14
N VAL A 111 3.41 11.12 28.86
CA VAL A 111 4.56 10.73 28.04
C VAL A 111 5.85 11.49 28.43
N ARG A 112 5.72 12.74 28.90
CA ARG A 112 6.87 13.61 29.24
C ARG A 112 7.69 13.15 30.46
N LYS A 113 7.14 12.27 31.31
CA LYS A 113 7.86 11.81 32.51
C LYS A 113 8.84 10.66 32.25
N VAL A 114 8.71 9.98 31.11
CA VAL A 114 9.56 8.83 30.75
C VAL A 114 10.82 9.27 30.00
N GLU A 115 10.77 10.35 29.21
CA GLU A 115 11.93 10.88 28.47
C GLU A 115 13.02 11.48 29.38
N ALA A 116 12.69 11.85 30.62
CA ALA A 116 13.63 12.43 31.57
C ALA A 116 14.48 11.41 32.37
N SER A 117 14.34 10.11 32.11
CA SER A 117 14.94 9.04 32.94
C SER A 117 15.98 8.16 32.23
N LEU A 118 16.39 8.49 31.00
CA LEU A 118 17.48 7.79 30.31
C LEU A 118 18.75 8.65 30.33
N PRO A 119 19.85 8.18 30.95
CA PRO A 119 21.12 8.90 30.92
C PRO A 119 21.76 8.76 29.53
N CYS A 120 21.90 9.87 28.82
CA CYS A 120 22.83 9.97 27.70
C CYS A 120 24.25 10.07 28.29
N SER A 121 24.94 8.93 28.44
CA SER A 121 26.34 8.93 28.85
C SER A 121 27.24 9.23 27.67
N SER A 122 27.66 10.48 27.58
CA SER A 122 28.99 10.85 27.11
C SER A 122 30.04 10.27 28.08
N SER A 123 30.75 9.22 27.68
CA SER A 123 31.98 8.80 28.35
C SER A 123 32.88 8.00 27.41
N GLN A 124 34.15 8.41 27.39
CA GLN A 124 35.28 7.84 26.66
C GLN A 124 35.66 6.43 27.16
N ASP A 125 36.27 5.68 26.25
CA ASP A 125 37.17 4.53 26.41
C ASP A 125 36.70 3.24 27.11
N SER A 126 36.39 2.22 26.30
CA SER A 126 37.09 0.93 26.34
C SER A 126 36.78 0.10 25.09
N SER A 127 37.78 -0.65 24.65
CA SER A 127 37.99 -1.25 23.33
C SER A 127 36.99 -2.34 22.92
N VAL A 128 36.03 -1.99 22.05
CA VAL A 128 35.37 -2.88 21.08
C VAL A 128 35.05 -2.04 19.84
N SER A 129 35.46 -2.47 18.65
CA SER A 129 35.34 -1.75 17.38
C SER A 129 33.89 -1.30 17.09
N LYS A 130 33.58 -0.03 17.34
CA LYS A 130 32.33 0.61 16.89
C LYS A 130 32.36 0.67 15.36
N SER A 131 31.43 -0.02 14.72
CA SER A 131 31.15 0.12 13.29
C SER A 131 30.87 1.58 12.93
N ASN A 132 31.57 2.14 11.94
CA ASN A 132 31.38 3.50 11.40
C ASN A 132 30.04 3.59 10.63
N CYS A 133 28.92 3.64 11.35
CA CYS A 133 27.61 3.83 10.73
C CYS A 133 27.17 5.29 10.82
N VAL A 134 26.89 5.91 9.67
CA VAL A 134 26.36 7.26 9.53
C VAL A 134 24.85 7.20 9.30
N LYS A 135 24.07 8.17 9.79
CA LYS A 135 22.63 8.25 9.48
C LYS A 135 22.37 9.04 8.20
N ILE A 136 21.71 8.43 7.22
CA ILE A 136 21.25 9.04 5.96
C ILE A 136 19.74 8.80 5.82
N LEU A 137 18.96 9.87 5.61
CA LEU A 137 17.49 9.81 5.46
C LEU A 137 16.79 9.04 6.60
N GLY A 138 17.39 9.01 7.79
CA GLY A 138 16.91 8.30 8.98
C GLY A 138 17.29 6.81 9.07
N ILE A 139 18.04 6.27 8.11
CA ILE A 139 18.60 4.90 8.11
C ILE A 139 20.11 4.98 8.43
N SER A 140 20.68 3.99 9.13
CA SER A 140 22.13 3.93 9.31
C SER A 140 22.82 3.25 8.13
N TRP A 141 23.94 3.77 7.65
CA TRP A 141 24.74 3.26 6.54
C TRP A 141 26.19 3.12 7.00
N ASN A 142 26.78 1.94 6.78
CA ASN A 142 28.20 1.72 6.95
C ASN A 142 28.91 2.04 5.63
N GLU A 143 29.69 3.11 5.64
CA GLU A 143 30.43 3.57 4.46
C GLU A 143 31.51 2.57 4.05
N ASP A 144 32.16 1.89 5.01
CA ASP A 144 33.30 1.02 4.71
C ASP A 144 32.87 -0.31 4.09
N SER A 145 31.75 -0.89 4.55
CA SER A 145 31.21 -2.13 3.99
C SER A 145 30.17 -1.91 2.90
N ASP A 146 29.76 -0.64 2.69
CA ASP A 146 28.61 -0.27 1.89
C ASP A 146 27.37 -1.08 2.27
N GLU A 147 26.89 -0.93 3.50
CA GLU A 147 25.73 -1.68 3.99
C GLU A 147 24.80 -0.79 4.79
N PHE A 148 23.50 -0.80 4.45
CA PHE A 148 22.49 -0.26 5.37
C PHE A 148 22.41 -1.16 6.60
N CYS A 149 22.55 -0.54 7.77
CA CYS A 149 22.55 -1.19 9.07
C CYS A 149 21.28 -0.77 9.83
N TYR A 150 20.49 -1.75 10.26
CA TYR A 150 19.38 -1.51 11.17
C TYR A 150 19.74 -2.07 12.54
N ASP A 151 20.04 -1.17 13.49
CA ASP A 151 20.15 -1.55 14.89
C ASP A 151 18.76 -1.57 15.52
N LEU A 152 18.17 -2.75 15.59
CA LEU A 152 16.91 -2.98 16.30
C LEU A 152 17.16 -3.45 17.75
N GLY A 153 18.40 -3.53 18.21
CA GLY A 153 18.76 -3.98 19.55
C GLY A 153 18.13 -3.10 20.64
N GLU A 154 18.23 -1.78 20.50
CA GLU A 154 17.56 -0.82 21.40
C GLU A 154 16.03 -0.99 21.40
N LEU A 155 15.46 -1.28 20.23
CA LEU A 155 14.02 -1.46 20.07
C LEU A 155 13.52 -2.75 20.73
N VAL A 156 14.33 -3.81 20.69
CA VAL A 156 14.07 -5.08 21.40
C VAL A 156 14.07 -4.87 22.90
N GLU A 157 15.07 -4.17 23.44
CA GLU A 157 15.14 -3.89 24.87
C GLU A 157 14.00 -2.98 25.33
N TYR A 158 13.65 -1.98 24.51
CA TYR A 158 12.46 -1.16 24.74
C TYR A 158 11.18 -2.02 24.76
N ALA A 159 11.00 -2.92 23.79
CA ALA A 159 9.84 -3.80 23.71
C ALA A 159 9.69 -4.72 24.94
N LYS A 160 10.80 -5.18 25.51
CA LYS A 160 10.82 -5.98 26.75
C LYS A 160 10.52 -5.15 28.00
N SER A 161 10.86 -3.86 28.00
CA SER A 161 10.69 -2.98 29.16
C SER A 161 9.27 -2.43 29.36
N ILE A 162 8.47 -2.37 28.30
CA ILE A 162 7.13 -1.76 28.34
C ILE A 162 6.05 -2.76 28.78
N PRO A 163 4.97 -2.30 29.44
CA PRO A 163 3.84 -3.15 29.81
C PRO A 163 3.22 -3.82 28.59
N THR A 164 2.71 -5.05 28.73
CA THR A 164 2.05 -5.75 27.61
C THR A 164 0.60 -5.29 27.49
N THR A 165 0.37 -4.10 26.92
CA THR A 165 -0.95 -3.48 26.72
C THR A 165 -1.19 -3.11 25.26
N LYS A 166 -2.44 -2.81 24.89
CA LYS A 166 -2.79 -2.32 23.55
C LYS A 166 -2.04 -1.03 23.19
N ARG A 167 -1.85 -0.12 24.15
CA ARG A 167 -1.06 1.11 23.98
C ARG A 167 0.40 0.80 23.65
N SER A 168 0.99 -0.20 24.31
CA SER A 168 2.38 -0.60 24.06
C SER A 168 2.60 -1.18 22.67
N VAL A 169 1.63 -1.93 22.13
CA VAL A 169 1.67 -2.40 20.73
C VAL A 169 1.77 -1.23 19.75
N LEU A 170 0.96 -0.19 19.95
CA LEU A 170 0.99 1.00 19.10
C LEU A 170 2.30 1.79 19.26
N LYS A 171 2.75 1.99 20.51
CA LYS A 171 4.02 2.68 20.81
C LYS A 171 5.20 2.00 20.13
N LEU A 172 5.27 0.67 20.20
CA LEU A 172 6.34 -0.10 19.56
C LEU A 172 6.25 -0.01 18.03
N SER A 173 5.04 -0.14 17.47
CA SER A 173 4.82 -0.02 16.01
C SER A 173 5.23 1.34 15.46
N ALA A 174 5.02 2.43 16.20
CA ALA A 174 5.36 3.78 15.76
C ALA A 174 6.87 4.06 15.81
N LYS A 175 7.63 3.31 16.63
CA LYS A 175 9.09 3.44 16.73
C LYS A 175 9.85 2.71 15.63
N VAL A 176 9.18 1.84 14.86
CA VAL A 176 9.79 1.20 13.68
C VAL A 176 9.79 2.20 12.52
N PHE A 177 10.93 2.83 12.25
CA PHE A 177 11.13 3.66 11.08
C PHE A 177 11.64 2.81 9.91
N ASP A 178 10.81 2.67 8.87
CA ASP A 178 11.09 1.82 7.71
C ASP A 178 10.57 2.50 6.44
N PRO A 179 11.29 3.51 5.91
CA PRO A 179 10.83 4.29 4.78
C PRO A 179 10.83 3.50 3.46
N ILE A 180 11.66 2.44 3.36
CA ILE A 180 11.78 1.58 2.18
C ILE A 180 10.89 0.33 2.24
N GLY A 181 10.27 0.04 3.38
CA GLY A 181 9.34 -1.09 3.55
C GLY A 181 10.02 -2.45 3.76
N LEU A 182 11.30 -2.47 4.14
CA LEU A 182 12.10 -3.68 4.35
C LEU A 182 11.56 -4.55 5.50
N PHE A 183 11.08 -3.91 6.56
CA PHE A 183 10.44 -4.53 7.70
C PHE A 183 8.93 -4.61 7.55
N SER A 184 8.39 -4.41 6.34
CA SER A 184 6.94 -4.53 6.09
C SER A 184 6.35 -5.88 6.51
N PRO A 185 7.01 -7.06 6.34
CA PRO A 185 6.46 -8.32 6.84
C PRO A 185 6.25 -8.30 8.36
N PHE A 186 7.16 -7.65 9.10
CA PHE A 186 7.09 -7.50 10.55
C PHE A 186 6.10 -6.41 10.99
N THR A 187 6.14 -5.23 10.39
CA THR A 187 5.23 -4.14 10.77
C THR A 187 3.78 -4.47 10.42
N VAL A 188 3.53 -5.27 9.38
CA VAL A 188 2.18 -5.77 9.04
C VAL A 188 1.64 -6.70 10.11
N THR A 189 2.43 -7.66 10.62
CA THR A 189 1.97 -8.56 11.69
C THR A 189 1.67 -7.79 12.97
N MET A 190 2.47 -6.78 13.30
CA MET A 190 2.21 -5.86 14.41
C MET A 190 0.92 -5.04 14.21
N LYS A 191 0.69 -4.51 13.00
CA LYS A 191 -0.56 -3.81 12.65
C LYS A 191 -1.78 -4.73 12.67
N MET A 192 -1.64 -6.00 12.28
CA MET A 192 -2.71 -7.00 12.38
C MET A 192 -3.06 -7.32 13.83
N LEU A 193 -2.06 -7.46 14.71
CA LEU A 193 -2.29 -7.60 16.14
C LEU A 193 -3.03 -6.37 16.69
N PHE A 194 -2.54 -5.17 16.39
CA PHE A 194 -3.18 -3.93 16.84
C PHE A 194 -4.64 -3.81 16.35
N ARG A 195 -4.90 -4.15 15.09
CA ARG A 195 -6.27 -4.18 14.54
C ARG A 195 -7.15 -5.17 15.32
N THR A 196 -6.64 -6.35 15.62
CA THR A 196 -7.36 -7.36 16.41
C THR A 196 -7.71 -6.82 17.79
N LEU A 197 -6.75 -6.15 18.46
CA LEU A 197 -6.97 -5.49 19.76
C LEU A 197 -7.94 -4.31 19.70
N CYS A 198 -8.08 -3.66 18.54
CA CYS A 198 -9.09 -2.63 18.30
C CYS A 198 -10.50 -3.21 18.10
N THR A 199 -10.60 -4.43 17.61
CA THR A 199 -11.89 -5.12 17.42
C THR A 199 -12.38 -5.86 18.66
N THR A 200 -11.47 -6.24 19.56
CA THR A 200 -11.80 -6.80 20.88
C THR A 200 -12.05 -5.68 21.88
N SER A 201 -12.92 -5.90 22.88
CA SER A 201 -13.24 -4.93 23.95
C SER A 201 -12.13 -4.79 25.00
N VAL A 202 -10.87 -4.68 24.56
CA VAL A 202 -9.69 -4.49 25.42
C VAL A 202 -9.42 -3.00 25.52
N ASN A 203 -9.35 -2.45 26.75
CA ASN A 203 -9.01 -1.04 26.92
C ASN A 203 -7.53 -0.78 26.63
N TRP A 204 -7.14 0.49 26.53
CA TRP A 204 -5.80 0.89 26.11
C TRP A 204 -4.69 0.40 27.04
N ASP A 205 -4.97 0.36 28.34
CA ASP A 205 -3.99 0.13 29.40
C ASP A 205 -4.24 -1.20 30.15
N ASP A 206 -5.22 -2.00 29.70
CA ASP A 206 -5.45 -3.35 30.20
C ASP A 206 -4.31 -4.30 29.76
N GLU A 207 -3.88 -5.18 30.65
CA GLU A 207 -2.91 -6.22 30.31
C GLU A 207 -3.49 -7.19 29.29
N LEU A 208 -2.69 -7.49 28.26
CA LEU A 208 -3.03 -8.48 27.26
C LEU A 208 -3.03 -9.89 27.87
N ASP A 209 -4.03 -10.68 27.50
CA ASP A 209 -4.18 -12.06 27.94
C ASP A 209 -4.35 -13.03 26.76
N GLY A 210 -4.36 -14.33 27.07
CA GLY A 210 -4.65 -15.41 26.12
C GLY A 210 -3.90 -15.32 24.80
N LYS A 211 -4.66 -15.24 23.70
CA LYS A 211 -4.13 -15.24 22.33
C LYS A 211 -3.37 -13.94 22.01
N ALA A 212 -3.81 -12.81 22.55
CA ALA A 212 -3.18 -11.51 22.31
C ALA A 212 -1.78 -11.45 22.94
N LEU A 213 -1.65 -11.92 24.19
CA LEU A 213 -0.36 -11.99 24.87
C LEU A 213 0.61 -12.92 24.16
N THR A 214 0.11 -14.05 23.65
CA THR A 214 0.94 -15.02 22.90
C THR A 214 1.44 -14.39 21.59
N ALA A 215 0.58 -13.68 20.87
CA ALA A 215 0.95 -12.98 19.65
C ALA A 215 1.96 -11.86 19.91
N TRP A 216 1.79 -11.08 20.99
CA TRP A 216 2.77 -10.08 21.42
C TRP A 216 4.15 -10.69 21.69
N LYS A 217 4.20 -11.76 22.49
CA LYS A 217 5.47 -12.44 22.80
C LYS A 217 6.16 -12.99 21.54
N SER A 218 5.37 -13.50 20.59
CA SER A 218 5.89 -13.92 19.28
C SER A 218 6.51 -12.74 18.52
N LEU A 219 5.81 -11.60 18.45
CA LEU A 219 6.34 -10.40 17.77
C LEU A 219 7.64 -9.88 18.40
N VAL A 220 7.74 -9.85 19.73
CA VAL A 220 8.97 -9.42 20.40
C VAL A 220 10.12 -10.39 20.10
N LYS A 221 9.83 -11.69 20.04
CA LYS A 221 10.82 -12.70 19.65
C LYS A 221 11.25 -12.55 18.19
N ASP A 222 10.31 -12.30 17.28
CA ASP A 222 10.59 -12.06 15.87
C ASP A 222 11.44 -10.81 15.71
N LEU A 223 11.12 -9.73 16.43
CA LEU A 223 11.92 -8.52 16.46
C LEU A 223 13.35 -8.77 16.96
N GLN A 224 13.51 -9.61 17.98
CA GLN A 224 14.83 -10.00 18.49
C GLN A 224 15.63 -10.80 17.47
N ALA A 225 14.98 -11.60 16.62
CA ALA A 225 15.66 -12.30 15.53
C ALA A 225 16.10 -11.35 14.39
N LEU A 226 15.54 -10.13 14.36
CA LEU A 226 15.84 -9.08 13.37
C LEU A 226 16.87 -8.06 13.90
N SER A 227 17.53 -8.31 15.05
CA SER A 227 18.35 -7.29 15.73
C SER A 227 19.64 -6.89 15.02
N ASP A 228 20.11 -7.66 14.05
CA ASP A 228 21.31 -7.37 13.27
C ASP A 228 21.06 -7.77 11.81
N ILE A 229 20.41 -6.87 11.06
CA ILE A 229 20.25 -7.05 9.62
C ILE A 229 21.01 -5.97 8.86
N ARG A 230 21.82 -6.46 7.93
CA ARG A 230 22.68 -5.69 7.03
C ARG A 230 22.26 -6.00 5.61
N PHE A 231 22.24 -4.97 4.78
CA PHE A 231 21.88 -5.11 3.38
C PHE A 231 22.76 -4.21 2.54
N ASP A 232 23.27 -4.75 1.45
CA ASP A 232 23.99 -4.01 0.42
C ASP A 232 23.03 -2.99 -0.25
N PRO A 233 23.33 -1.69 -0.25
CA PRO A 233 22.54 -0.65 -0.89
C PRO A 233 22.71 -0.65 -2.41
N GLN A 234 23.59 -1.49 -2.97
CA GLN A 234 23.78 -1.58 -4.41
C GLN A 234 22.42 -1.72 -5.08
N PRO A 235 22.03 -0.77 -5.94
CA PRO A 235 20.96 -1.03 -6.86
C PRO A 235 21.41 -2.25 -7.65
N THR A 236 20.62 -3.33 -7.59
CA THR A 236 20.69 -4.36 -8.64
C THR A 236 20.81 -3.60 -9.94
N SER A 237 21.97 -3.73 -10.58
CA SER A 237 22.36 -2.88 -11.71
C SER A 237 21.17 -2.74 -12.63
N LYS A 238 20.85 -1.51 -13.05
CA LYS A 238 19.81 -1.30 -14.07
C LYS A 238 20.11 -2.30 -15.19
N ASP A 239 19.11 -3.16 -15.45
CA ASP A 239 19.09 -4.23 -16.44
C ASP A 239 19.76 -5.58 -16.13
N ASN A 240 19.65 -6.10 -14.89
CA ASN A 240 19.87 -7.54 -14.68
C ASN A 240 18.57 -8.32 -14.45
N ASP A 241 17.85 -8.56 -15.55
CA ASP A 241 16.89 -9.67 -15.68
C ASP A 241 17.52 -10.98 -15.18
N GLU A 242 18.85 -11.14 -15.27
CA GLU A 242 19.58 -12.29 -14.73
C GLU A 242 19.62 -12.37 -13.20
N ALA A 243 19.89 -11.27 -12.47
CA ALA A 243 19.87 -11.29 -10.99
C ALA A 243 18.46 -11.59 -10.46
N TYR A 244 17.42 -10.99 -11.10
CA TYR A 244 16.02 -11.33 -10.81
C TYR A 244 15.72 -12.80 -11.14
N ASN A 245 16.21 -13.30 -12.28
CA ASN A 245 16.07 -14.70 -12.67
C ASN A 245 16.91 -15.65 -11.81
N GLU A 246 18.01 -15.22 -11.19
CA GLU A 246 18.92 -16.05 -10.40
C GLU A 246 18.43 -16.22 -8.97
N VAL A 247 17.88 -15.15 -8.38
CA VAL A 247 17.04 -15.20 -7.16
C VAL A 247 15.80 -16.09 -7.39
N MET A 248 15.24 -16.09 -8.59
CA MET A 248 14.12 -16.97 -8.98
C MET A 248 14.56 -18.41 -9.34
N LYS A 249 15.81 -18.63 -9.76
CA LYS A 249 16.37 -19.96 -10.12
C LYS A 249 16.82 -20.73 -8.89
N ASN A 250 17.42 -20.04 -7.91
CA ASN A 250 17.86 -20.62 -6.64
C ASN A 250 17.23 -19.83 -5.49
N PRO A 251 15.93 -20.01 -5.19
CA PRO A 251 15.40 -19.51 -3.95
C PRO A 251 16.21 -20.15 -2.81
N HIS A 252 16.87 -19.33 -1.99
CA HIS A 252 17.23 -19.78 -0.63
C HIS A 252 15.98 -20.44 -0.05
N PRO A 253 16.11 -21.56 0.68
CA PRO A 253 14.98 -22.17 1.37
C PRO A 253 14.53 -21.20 2.45
N ILE A 254 13.78 -20.18 2.05
CA ILE A 254 12.78 -19.54 2.86
C ILE A 254 11.92 -20.73 3.27
N VAL A 255 11.97 -21.05 4.55
CA VAL A 255 11.08 -22.01 5.20
C VAL A 255 9.68 -21.38 5.15
N HIS A 256 9.12 -21.30 3.95
CA HIS A 256 7.72 -21.34 3.74
C HIS A 256 7.31 -22.75 4.16
N SER A 257 6.79 -22.87 5.38
CA SER A 257 5.76 -23.86 5.64
C SER A 257 4.54 -23.50 4.78
N LEU A 258 4.68 -23.64 3.46
CA LEU A 258 3.59 -23.86 2.55
C LEU A 258 3.46 -25.36 2.51
N SER A 259 2.76 -25.89 3.51
CA SER A 259 2.22 -27.24 3.43
C SER A 259 1.58 -27.37 2.05
N GLY A 260 2.16 -28.26 1.23
CA GLY A 260 1.76 -28.44 -0.16
C GLY A 260 0.27 -28.74 -0.25
N ILE A 261 -0.52 -27.73 -0.61
CA ILE A 261 -1.86 -27.95 -1.10
C ILE A 261 -1.71 -28.22 -2.58
N SER A 262 -1.75 -29.52 -2.90
CA SER A 262 -1.97 -30.07 -4.23
C SER A 262 -2.89 -29.18 -5.07
N LEU A 263 -2.38 -28.69 -6.21
CA LEU A 263 -3.14 -27.96 -7.23
C LEU A 263 -4.06 -28.91 -7.99
N ASN A 264 -5.10 -29.39 -7.30
CA ASN A 264 -6.32 -29.91 -7.93
C ASN A 264 -7.54 -29.01 -7.60
N GLY A 265 -7.33 -27.84 -6.99
CA GLY A 265 -8.37 -26.88 -6.65
C GLY A 265 -8.33 -25.63 -7.53
N SER A 266 -9.48 -25.21 -8.04
CA SER A 266 -9.71 -23.96 -8.76
C SER A 266 -9.11 -22.78 -7.96
N VAL A 267 -8.19 -22.03 -8.56
CA VAL A 267 -7.64 -20.82 -7.96
C VAL A 267 -8.73 -19.74 -7.97
N HIS A 268 -9.33 -19.47 -6.81
CA HIS A 268 -10.32 -18.39 -6.66
C HIS A 268 -9.61 -17.03 -6.71
N ILE A 269 -9.99 -16.18 -7.66
CA ILE A 269 -9.38 -14.84 -7.85
C ILE A 269 -9.51 -13.94 -6.61
N GLU A 270 -10.53 -14.17 -5.78
CA GLU A 270 -10.76 -13.47 -4.51
C GLU A 270 -9.58 -13.60 -3.52
N ARG A 271 -8.77 -14.66 -3.64
CA ARG A 271 -7.55 -14.82 -2.83
C ARG A 271 -6.40 -13.92 -3.28
N ILE A 272 -6.43 -13.49 -4.54
CA ILE A 272 -5.40 -12.64 -5.16
C ILE A 272 -5.81 -11.17 -5.05
N LEU A 273 -7.09 -10.87 -5.27
CA LEU A 273 -7.64 -9.52 -5.24
C LEU A 273 -8.87 -9.51 -4.33
N ASP A 274 -8.84 -8.67 -3.29
CA ASP A 274 -9.99 -8.47 -2.41
C ASP A 274 -11.00 -7.47 -3.04
N PRO A 275 -12.20 -7.92 -3.46
CA PRO A 275 -13.18 -7.05 -4.12
C PRO A 275 -13.72 -5.96 -3.19
N GLN A 276 -13.62 -6.09 -1.87
CA GLN A 276 -14.10 -5.08 -0.91
C GLN A 276 -13.26 -3.81 -0.91
N ARG A 277 -12.03 -3.86 -1.43
CA ARG A 277 -11.13 -2.70 -1.54
C ARG A 277 -11.50 -1.76 -2.69
N TYR A 278 -12.49 -2.12 -3.51
CA TYR A 278 -12.84 -1.38 -4.71
C TYR A 278 -14.19 -0.69 -4.54
N SER A 279 -14.26 0.58 -4.94
CA SER A 279 -15.48 1.39 -4.84
C SER A 279 -16.31 1.42 -6.12
N THR A 280 -15.74 1.02 -7.26
CA THR A 280 -16.34 1.12 -8.59
C THR A 280 -16.11 -0.18 -9.37
N LYS A 281 -17.10 -0.57 -10.17
CA LYS A 281 -17.00 -1.77 -11.03
C LYS A 281 -15.93 -1.63 -12.10
N THR A 282 -15.56 -0.42 -12.54
CA THR A 282 -14.54 -0.22 -13.59
C THR A 282 -13.11 -0.47 -13.09
N LYS A 283 -12.81 -0.13 -11.83
CA LYS A 283 -11.46 -0.27 -11.26
C LYS A 283 -11.05 -1.72 -11.06
N LEU A 284 -11.97 -2.57 -10.58
CA LEU A 284 -11.65 -3.95 -10.23
C LEU A 284 -11.22 -4.80 -11.45
N PRO A 285 -11.99 -4.90 -12.54
CA PRO A 285 -11.56 -5.56 -13.79
C PRO A 285 -10.31 -4.92 -14.41
N ARG A 286 -10.13 -3.59 -14.28
CA ARG A 286 -8.92 -2.93 -14.78
C ARG A 286 -7.66 -3.36 -14.03
N VAL A 287 -7.71 -3.42 -12.70
CA VAL A 287 -6.60 -3.94 -11.90
C VAL A 287 -6.40 -5.43 -12.16
N THR A 288 -7.48 -6.21 -12.29
CA THR A 288 -7.41 -7.61 -12.69
C THR A 288 -6.71 -7.79 -14.05
N ALA A 289 -7.02 -6.96 -15.04
CA ALA A 289 -6.36 -6.99 -16.35
C ALA A 289 -4.85 -6.72 -16.23
N LEU A 290 -4.44 -5.76 -15.39
CA LEU A 290 -3.03 -5.47 -15.12
C LEU A 290 -2.32 -6.65 -14.44
N VAL A 291 -2.97 -7.30 -13.48
CA VAL A 291 -2.44 -8.51 -12.82
C VAL A 291 -2.30 -9.66 -13.83
N ILE A 292 -3.28 -9.86 -14.71
CA ILE A 292 -3.20 -10.86 -15.77
C ILE A 292 -2.05 -10.55 -16.74
N ARG A 293 -1.86 -9.29 -17.13
CA ARG A 293 -0.70 -8.86 -17.94
C ARG A 293 0.61 -9.19 -17.26
N PHE A 294 0.73 -8.87 -15.96
CA PHE A 294 1.91 -9.21 -15.16
C PHE A 294 2.18 -10.72 -15.16
N ILE A 295 1.16 -11.54 -14.90
CA ILE A 295 1.28 -13.02 -14.93
C ILE A 295 1.69 -13.53 -16.32
N LYS A 296 1.15 -12.97 -17.40
CA LYS A 296 1.53 -13.33 -18.77
C LYS A 296 2.99 -12.98 -19.06
N LYS A 297 3.47 -11.83 -18.56
CA LYS A 297 4.85 -11.38 -18.66
C LYS A 297 5.80 -12.33 -17.92
N THR A 298 5.48 -12.69 -16.67
CA THR A 298 6.30 -13.63 -15.89
C THR A 298 6.32 -15.04 -16.47
N ARG A 299 5.28 -15.44 -17.22
CA ARG A 299 5.21 -16.73 -17.92
C ARG A 299 5.82 -16.75 -19.32
N LYS A 300 6.54 -15.69 -19.74
CA LYS A 300 7.19 -15.58 -21.06
C LYS A 300 6.23 -15.77 -22.26
N GLN A 301 4.94 -15.51 -22.10
CA GLN A 301 4.00 -15.53 -23.23
C GLN A 301 4.18 -14.27 -24.07
N ARG A 302 4.35 -14.41 -25.39
CA ARG A 302 4.33 -13.27 -26.33
C ARG A 302 3.02 -12.51 -26.19
N CYS A 303 3.10 -11.26 -25.74
CA CYS A 303 1.97 -10.34 -25.68
C CYS A 303 2.41 -9.01 -26.27
N THR A 304 1.66 -8.48 -27.23
CA THR A 304 1.80 -7.11 -27.70
C THR A 304 1.20 -6.19 -26.63
N ILE A 305 2.03 -5.68 -25.72
CA ILE A 305 1.55 -4.89 -24.59
C ILE A 305 1.35 -3.45 -25.05
N SER A 306 0.09 -3.05 -25.27
CA SER A 306 -0.27 -1.64 -25.37
C SER A 306 -0.10 -0.97 -24.00
N PRO A 307 0.39 0.29 -23.93
CA PRO A 307 0.48 1.03 -22.67
C PRO A 307 -0.88 1.19 -21.98
N GLU A 308 -1.99 1.17 -22.72
CA GLU A 308 -3.35 1.22 -22.16
C GLU A 308 -4.01 -0.16 -22.11
N VAL A 309 -4.84 -0.39 -21.08
CA VAL A 309 -5.67 -1.61 -20.96
C VAL A 309 -6.78 -1.57 -22.01
N ASN A 310 -6.83 -2.58 -22.88
CA ASN A 310 -7.81 -2.66 -23.98
C ASN A 310 -9.19 -3.12 -23.46
N ALA A 311 -10.25 -2.76 -24.19
CA ALA A 311 -11.62 -3.18 -23.95
C ALA A 311 -11.78 -4.70 -23.84
N ASP A 312 -11.06 -5.47 -24.65
CA ASP A 312 -11.14 -6.95 -24.59
C ASP A 312 -10.52 -7.50 -23.30
N GLU A 313 -9.45 -6.90 -22.79
CA GLU A 313 -8.86 -7.31 -21.51
C GLU A 313 -9.77 -6.98 -20.33
N LEU A 314 -10.51 -5.86 -20.41
CA LEU A 314 -11.53 -5.51 -19.42
C LEU A 314 -12.70 -6.50 -19.46
N LYS A 315 -13.17 -6.87 -20.67
CA LYS A 315 -14.22 -7.88 -20.84
C LYS A 315 -13.80 -9.23 -20.29
N GLU A 316 -12.59 -9.68 -20.61
CA GLU A 316 -12.07 -10.96 -20.11
C GLU A 316 -11.88 -10.96 -18.59
N SER A 317 -11.43 -9.83 -18.03
CA SER A 317 -11.34 -9.66 -16.58
C SER A 317 -12.71 -9.67 -15.91
N GLU A 318 -13.72 -9.02 -16.51
CA GLU A 318 -15.11 -9.07 -16.03
C GLU A 318 -15.65 -10.51 -16.05
N LYS A 319 -15.48 -11.23 -17.17
CA LYS A 319 -15.89 -12.63 -17.30
C LYS A 319 -15.21 -13.53 -16.26
N LEU A 320 -13.93 -13.28 -15.96
CA LEU A 320 -13.20 -14.04 -14.96
C LEU A 320 -13.82 -13.87 -13.57
N TRP A 321 -14.17 -12.65 -13.17
CA TRP A 321 -14.89 -12.40 -11.92
C TRP A 321 -16.24 -13.09 -11.86
N ILE A 322 -17.02 -13.03 -12.95
CA ILE A 322 -18.32 -13.69 -13.06
C ILE A 322 -18.16 -15.21 -12.88
N ARG A 323 -17.22 -15.84 -13.59
CA ARG A 323 -16.94 -17.27 -13.45
C ARG A 323 -16.55 -17.65 -12.04
N SER A 324 -15.70 -16.84 -11.40
CA SER A 324 -15.28 -17.09 -10.01
C SER A 324 -16.47 -17.10 -9.06
N ILE A 325 -17.29 -16.06 -9.06
CA ILE A 325 -18.43 -15.98 -8.12
C ILE A 325 -19.52 -17.02 -8.42
N GLN A 326 -19.72 -17.38 -9.69
CA GLN A 326 -20.64 -18.46 -10.06
C GLN A 326 -20.11 -19.83 -9.62
N SER A 327 -18.81 -20.09 -9.77
CA SER A 327 -18.19 -21.34 -9.31
C SER A 327 -18.29 -21.53 -7.79
N THR A 328 -18.28 -20.42 -7.03
CA THR A 328 -18.41 -20.44 -5.57
C THR A 328 -19.86 -20.64 -5.13
N ASP A 329 -20.81 -19.86 -5.67
CA ASP A 329 -22.19 -19.83 -5.19
C ASP A 329 -23.14 -20.81 -5.90
N PHE A 330 -22.77 -21.30 -7.08
CA PHE A 330 -23.62 -22.15 -7.94
C PHE A 330 -22.95 -23.48 -8.33
N ALA A 331 -22.06 -23.99 -7.48
CA ALA A 331 -21.33 -25.25 -7.73
C ALA A 331 -22.28 -26.42 -8.02
N GLU A 332 -23.36 -26.55 -7.24
CA GLU A 332 -24.39 -27.59 -7.41
C GLU A 332 -25.13 -27.46 -8.75
N GLU A 333 -25.49 -26.25 -9.17
CA GLU A 333 -26.11 -26.01 -10.47
C GLU A 333 -25.16 -26.31 -11.62
N ILE A 334 -23.89 -25.92 -11.50
CA ILE A 334 -22.87 -26.17 -12.53
C ILE A 334 -22.70 -27.68 -12.72
N GLU A 335 -22.52 -28.42 -11.63
CA GLU A 335 -22.42 -29.87 -11.66
C GLU A 335 -23.68 -30.50 -12.25
N CYS A 336 -24.86 -29.98 -11.88
CA CYS A 336 -26.11 -30.53 -12.37
C CYS A 336 -26.31 -30.31 -13.87
N ILE A 337 -25.96 -29.13 -14.39
CA ILE A 337 -25.98 -28.82 -15.82
C ILE A 337 -24.98 -29.72 -16.57
N HIS A 338 -23.78 -29.95 -16.04
CA HIS A 338 -22.78 -30.83 -16.66
C HIS A 338 -23.22 -32.29 -16.70
N ASN A 339 -23.88 -32.77 -15.64
CA ASN A 339 -24.38 -34.13 -15.55
C ASN A 339 -25.73 -34.34 -16.26
N GLY A 340 -26.28 -33.31 -16.90
CA GLY A 340 -27.60 -33.35 -17.53
C GLY A 340 -28.74 -33.57 -16.54
N CYS A 341 -28.52 -33.34 -15.24
CA CYS A 341 -29.57 -33.40 -14.24
C CYS A 341 -30.33 -32.07 -14.15
N MET A 342 -31.53 -32.15 -13.60
CA MET A 342 -32.43 -31.00 -13.49
C MET A 342 -32.78 -30.75 -12.03
N ASN A 343 -32.07 -29.83 -11.39
CA ASN A 343 -32.45 -29.34 -10.07
C ASN A 343 -33.55 -28.27 -10.17
N SER A 344 -34.20 -27.94 -9.05
CA SER A 344 -35.36 -27.03 -9.05
C SER A 344 -35.05 -25.65 -9.64
N ARG A 345 -33.84 -25.13 -9.38
CA ARG A 345 -33.40 -23.80 -9.83
C ARG A 345 -33.03 -23.78 -11.31
N VAL A 346 -32.34 -24.83 -11.78
CA VAL A 346 -31.98 -25.03 -13.19
C VAL A 346 -33.25 -25.07 -14.05
N ASN A 347 -34.27 -25.83 -13.64
CA ASN A 347 -35.56 -25.86 -14.34
C ASN A 347 -36.31 -24.53 -14.27
N GLN A 348 -36.38 -23.91 -13.10
CA GLN A 348 -37.17 -22.70 -12.90
C GLN A 348 -36.64 -21.51 -13.71
N LEU A 349 -35.31 -21.40 -13.82
CA LEU A 349 -34.64 -20.26 -14.47
C LEU A 349 -34.06 -20.61 -15.85
N GLY A 350 -34.30 -21.82 -16.36
CA GLY A 350 -33.74 -22.28 -17.63
C GLY A 350 -32.22 -22.13 -17.67
N LEU A 351 -31.51 -22.59 -16.65
CA LEU A 351 -30.07 -22.32 -16.53
C LEU A 351 -29.28 -23.15 -17.53
N PHE A 352 -28.36 -22.49 -18.24
CA PHE A 352 -27.41 -23.13 -19.13
C PHE A 352 -26.04 -22.45 -19.03
N VAL A 353 -25.00 -23.14 -19.49
CA VAL A 353 -23.63 -22.61 -19.53
C VAL A 353 -23.31 -22.21 -20.97
N ASP A 354 -22.86 -20.98 -21.16
CA ASP A 354 -22.46 -20.48 -22.49
C ASP A 354 -21.03 -20.89 -22.90
N ASP A 355 -20.60 -20.44 -24.08
CA ASP A 355 -19.26 -20.71 -24.61
C ASP A 355 -18.13 -20.15 -23.72
N ASP A 356 -18.41 -19.04 -23.02
CA ASP A 356 -17.51 -18.39 -22.06
C ASP A 356 -17.47 -19.11 -20.70
N LYS A 357 -18.18 -20.24 -20.55
CA LYS A 357 -18.32 -20.99 -19.28
C LYS A 357 -19.03 -20.19 -18.18
N ILE A 358 -19.96 -19.32 -18.56
CA ILE A 358 -20.78 -18.51 -17.66
C ILE A 358 -22.20 -19.06 -17.65
N ILE A 359 -22.79 -19.14 -16.46
CA ILE A 359 -24.20 -19.53 -16.29
C ILE A 359 -25.10 -18.36 -16.70
N ARG A 360 -26.02 -18.62 -17.62
CA ARG A 360 -27.07 -17.70 -18.06
C ARG A 360 -28.44 -18.28 -17.78
N CYS A 361 -29.43 -17.39 -17.68
CA CYS A 361 -30.83 -17.77 -17.59
C CYS A 361 -31.46 -17.75 -18.97
N ASP A 362 -32.15 -18.81 -19.36
CA ASP A 362 -32.99 -18.82 -20.55
C ASP A 362 -34.45 -18.60 -20.18
N GLY A 363 -35.18 -17.91 -21.05
CA GLY A 363 -36.54 -17.48 -20.75
C GLY A 363 -37.41 -17.33 -21.99
N ARG A 364 -38.66 -16.89 -21.78
CA ARG A 364 -39.67 -16.80 -22.85
C ARG A 364 -39.40 -15.72 -23.90
N ILE A 365 -38.35 -14.93 -23.74
CA ILE A 365 -38.07 -13.71 -24.53
C ILE A 365 -37.02 -13.97 -25.64
N GLY A 366 -36.69 -15.24 -25.91
CA GLY A 366 -35.66 -15.65 -26.89
C GLY A 366 -35.88 -15.16 -28.33
N HIS A 367 -37.13 -14.93 -28.76
CA HIS A 367 -37.45 -14.44 -30.12
C HIS A 367 -37.65 -12.91 -30.21
N SER A 368 -37.35 -12.17 -29.15
CA SER A 368 -37.48 -10.69 -29.18
C SER A 368 -36.35 -10.02 -29.98
N THR A 369 -36.54 -8.75 -30.33
CA THR A 369 -35.53 -7.89 -30.99
C THR A 369 -34.52 -7.28 -30.01
N MET A 370 -34.50 -7.72 -28.74
CA MET A 370 -33.57 -7.20 -27.74
C MET A 370 -32.12 -7.69 -27.97
N PRO A 371 -31.11 -7.08 -27.32
CA PRO A 371 -29.76 -7.65 -27.27
C PRO A 371 -29.76 -9.02 -26.59
N ASP A 372 -28.84 -9.90 -27.01
CA ASP A 372 -28.81 -11.29 -26.51
C ASP A 372 -28.53 -11.37 -25.01
N ASP A 373 -27.69 -10.47 -24.47
CA ASP A 373 -27.47 -10.32 -23.02
C ASP A 373 -28.74 -9.98 -22.23
N ALA A 374 -29.75 -9.36 -22.86
CA ALA A 374 -31.03 -9.06 -22.23
C ALA A 374 -32.04 -10.22 -22.37
N LYS A 375 -31.92 -11.03 -23.44
CA LYS A 375 -32.73 -12.25 -23.61
C LYS A 375 -32.27 -13.35 -22.68
N GLN A 376 -30.96 -13.49 -22.55
CA GLN A 376 -30.27 -14.54 -21.80
C GLN A 376 -29.30 -13.92 -20.78
N PRO A 377 -29.83 -13.31 -19.72
CA PRO A 377 -29.03 -12.58 -18.74
C PRO A 377 -28.14 -13.51 -17.92
N ILE A 378 -26.98 -12.98 -17.52
CA ILE A 378 -25.99 -13.68 -16.70
C ILE A 378 -26.51 -13.82 -15.27
N LEU A 379 -26.53 -15.05 -14.73
CA LEU A 379 -26.99 -15.31 -13.37
C LEU A 379 -25.96 -14.82 -12.34
N LEU A 380 -26.37 -14.00 -11.37
CA LEU A 380 -25.46 -13.48 -10.33
C LEU A 380 -25.96 -13.79 -8.90
N PRO A 381 -25.05 -14.19 -7.99
CA PRO A 381 -25.36 -14.37 -6.58
C PRO A 381 -25.49 -13.00 -5.86
N PRO A 382 -26.45 -12.82 -4.94
CA PRO A 382 -26.77 -11.52 -4.37
C PRO A 382 -25.80 -11.03 -3.29
N LYS A 383 -25.08 -11.94 -2.63
CA LYS A 383 -24.22 -11.63 -1.48
C LYS A 383 -22.80 -11.25 -1.87
N GLN A 384 -22.40 -11.53 -3.11
CA GLN A 384 -21.04 -11.30 -3.57
C GLN A 384 -20.75 -9.81 -3.79
N GLU A 385 -19.55 -9.36 -3.41
CA GLU A 385 -19.19 -7.94 -3.49
C GLU A 385 -19.11 -7.47 -4.96
N PHE A 386 -18.68 -8.33 -5.87
CA PHE A 386 -18.71 -8.02 -7.31
C PHE A 386 -20.13 -7.71 -7.81
N THR A 387 -21.13 -8.49 -7.39
CA THR A 387 -22.55 -8.21 -7.68
C THR A 387 -22.99 -6.88 -7.08
N ARG A 388 -22.52 -6.53 -5.89
CA ARG A 388 -22.81 -5.23 -5.27
C ARG A 388 -22.20 -4.07 -6.05
N LEU A 389 -20.99 -4.22 -6.62
CA LEU A 389 -20.37 -3.23 -7.50
C LEU A 389 -21.17 -3.05 -8.80
N ILE A 390 -21.67 -4.14 -9.38
CA ILE A 390 -22.56 -4.10 -10.56
C ILE A 390 -23.84 -3.34 -10.25
N ILE A 391 -24.49 -3.64 -9.13
CA ILE A 391 -25.73 -2.96 -8.72
C ILE A 391 -25.48 -1.47 -8.46
N ARG A 392 -24.33 -1.12 -7.87
CA ARG A 392 -23.93 0.28 -7.64
C ARG A 392 -23.73 1.03 -8.95
N GLU A 393 -23.00 0.46 -9.90
CA GLU A 393 -22.80 1.05 -11.23
C GLU A 393 -24.14 1.29 -11.92
N ALA A 394 -25.03 0.29 -11.94
CA ALA A 394 -26.36 0.43 -12.53
C ALA A 394 -27.18 1.56 -11.88
N HIS A 395 -27.03 1.77 -10.58
CA HIS A 395 -27.72 2.82 -9.83
C HIS A 395 -27.19 4.22 -10.13
N GLU A 396 -25.87 4.34 -10.30
CA GLU A 396 -25.21 5.58 -10.71
C GLU A 396 -25.57 5.92 -12.16
N LEU A 397 -25.66 4.92 -13.05
CA LEU A 397 -26.05 5.08 -14.46
C LEU A 397 -27.49 5.57 -14.64
N VAL A 398 -28.42 5.16 -13.76
CA VAL A 398 -29.79 5.68 -13.76
C VAL A 398 -29.93 6.96 -12.93
N HIS A 399 -28.81 7.60 -12.55
CA HIS A 399 -28.81 8.86 -11.79
C HIS A 399 -29.64 8.80 -10.50
N HIS A 400 -29.55 7.70 -9.76
CA HIS A 400 -30.26 7.51 -8.50
C HIS A 400 -31.80 7.52 -8.59
N ASP A 401 -32.37 7.20 -9.76
CA ASP A 401 -33.82 7.18 -10.04
C ASP A 401 -34.58 6.01 -9.36
N GLY A 402 -34.12 5.57 -8.20
CA GLY A 402 -34.82 4.61 -7.36
C GLY A 402 -34.62 3.13 -7.73
N ILE A 403 -35.37 2.28 -7.04
CA ILE A 403 -35.17 0.82 -7.03
C ILE A 403 -35.58 0.17 -8.35
N ARG A 404 -36.68 0.62 -8.98
CA ARG A 404 -37.25 -0.04 -10.16
C ARG A 404 -36.36 0.18 -11.38
N GLU A 405 -35.89 1.41 -11.57
CA GLU A 405 -35.05 1.85 -12.67
C GLU A 405 -33.66 1.23 -12.55
N THR A 406 -33.10 1.20 -11.34
CA THR A 406 -31.85 0.48 -11.05
C THR A 406 -31.98 -1.01 -11.37
N LEU A 407 -33.08 -1.66 -10.94
CA LEU A 407 -33.31 -3.09 -11.22
C LEU A 407 -33.47 -3.35 -12.73
N ASN A 408 -34.16 -2.48 -13.44
CA ASN A 408 -34.31 -2.57 -14.90
C ASN A 408 -32.97 -2.41 -15.61
N CYS A 409 -32.11 -1.48 -15.15
CA CYS A 409 -30.76 -1.31 -15.68
C CYS A 409 -29.92 -2.58 -15.47
N VAL A 410 -29.91 -3.16 -14.26
CA VAL A 410 -29.23 -4.44 -13.97
C VAL A 410 -29.72 -5.55 -14.91
N ARG A 411 -31.04 -5.64 -15.13
CA ARG A 411 -31.68 -6.67 -15.96
C ARG A 411 -31.37 -6.58 -17.46
N ARG A 412 -30.71 -5.52 -17.93
CA ARG A 412 -30.24 -5.42 -19.33
C ARG A 412 -29.14 -6.45 -19.63
N LYS A 413 -28.44 -6.94 -18.61
CA LYS A 413 -27.31 -7.88 -18.76
C LYS A 413 -27.27 -8.98 -17.68
N TYR A 414 -27.80 -8.72 -16.49
CA TYR A 414 -27.64 -9.62 -15.34
C TYR A 414 -28.96 -9.97 -14.66
N TRP A 415 -29.08 -11.23 -14.25
CA TRP A 415 -30.17 -11.73 -13.41
C TRP A 415 -29.65 -12.01 -12.00
N VAL A 416 -29.85 -11.05 -11.08
CA VAL A 416 -29.46 -11.20 -9.68
C VAL A 416 -30.55 -11.95 -8.91
N LEU A 417 -30.21 -13.05 -8.24
CA LEU A 417 -31.18 -13.75 -7.36
C LEU A 417 -31.65 -12.81 -6.25
N ARG A 418 -32.96 -12.75 -6.01
CA ARG A 418 -33.57 -11.76 -5.08
C ARG A 418 -33.19 -10.32 -5.44
N GLY A 419 -32.99 -10.02 -6.73
CA GLY A 419 -32.44 -8.75 -7.21
C GLY A 419 -33.11 -7.48 -6.67
N ARG A 420 -34.44 -7.48 -6.49
CA ARG A 420 -35.15 -6.33 -5.89
C ARG A 420 -34.67 -6.03 -4.46
N GLU A 421 -34.45 -7.07 -3.65
CA GLU A 421 -33.97 -6.92 -2.27
C GLU A 421 -32.50 -6.45 -2.26
N SER A 422 -31.67 -7.01 -3.14
CA SER A 422 -30.26 -6.60 -3.29
C SER A 422 -30.13 -5.13 -3.72
N VAL A 423 -30.94 -4.71 -4.71
CA VAL A 423 -31.00 -3.30 -5.16
C VAL A 423 -31.50 -2.41 -4.03
N LYS A 424 -32.59 -2.77 -3.36
CA LYS A 424 -33.12 -2.00 -2.21
C LYS A 424 -32.08 -1.83 -1.09
N GLY A 425 -31.33 -2.89 -0.78
CA GLY A 425 -30.25 -2.83 0.21
C GLY A 425 -29.07 -1.96 -0.23
N MET A 426 -28.81 -1.83 -1.53
CA MET A 426 -27.80 -0.91 -2.06
C MET A 426 -28.30 0.54 -2.04
N VAL A 427 -29.52 0.82 -2.54
CA VAL A 427 -30.12 2.18 -2.55
C VAL A 427 -30.19 2.76 -1.13
N ARG A 428 -30.61 1.97 -0.14
CA ARG A 428 -30.65 2.37 1.27
C ARG A 428 -29.28 2.76 1.86
N ARG A 429 -28.19 2.25 1.29
CA ARG A 429 -26.81 2.57 1.71
C ARG A 429 -26.21 3.72 0.90
N CYS A 430 -26.86 4.15 -0.19
CA CYS A 430 -26.39 5.24 -1.02
C CYS A 430 -26.51 6.58 -0.27
N VAL A 431 -25.41 7.30 -0.15
CA VAL A 431 -25.37 8.61 0.51
C VAL A 431 -26.23 9.62 -0.26
N THR A 432 -26.14 9.64 -1.59
CA THR A 432 -26.95 10.51 -2.45
C THR A 432 -28.44 10.32 -2.22
N CYS A 433 -28.94 9.08 -2.28
CA CYS A 433 -30.36 8.80 -2.01
C CYS A 433 -30.76 9.15 -0.58
N LYS A 434 -29.91 8.88 0.41
CA LYS A 434 -30.18 9.28 1.80
C LYS A 434 -30.31 10.79 1.96
N MET A 435 -29.48 11.57 1.26
CA MET A 435 -29.58 13.03 1.29
C MET A 435 -30.90 13.51 0.66
N PHE A 436 -31.33 12.92 -0.45
CA PHE A 436 -32.61 13.26 -1.08
C PHE A 436 -33.84 12.83 -0.25
N GLU A 437 -33.76 11.69 0.45
CA GLU A 437 -34.85 11.19 1.31
C GLU A 437 -34.83 11.78 2.74
N ALA A 438 -33.79 12.53 3.11
CA ALA A 438 -33.67 13.10 4.44
C ALA A 438 -34.78 14.11 4.70
N LYS A 439 -35.48 13.96 5.82
CA LYS A 439 -36.44 14.96 6.28
C LYS A 439 -35.69 16.20 6.77
N PRO A 440 -36.25 17.41 6.59
CA PRO A 440 -35.74 18.60 7.23
C PRO A 440 -35.59 18.38 8.74
N PHE A 441 -34.61 19.06 9.34
CA PHE A 441 -34.48 19.09 10.79
C PHE A 441 -35.81 19.53 11.42
N ALA A 442 -36.43 18.66 12.20
CA ALA A 442 -37.66 18.99 12.89
C ALA A 442 -37.34 19.98 14.00
N ALA A 443 -38.00 21.14 14.00
CA ALA A 443 -37.89 22.09 15.10
C ALA A 443 -38.22 21.37 16.42
N ALA A 444 -37.44 21.67 17.46
CA ALA A 444 -37.72 21.13 18.79
C ALA A 444 -39.15 21.49 19.18
N LYS A 445 -39.87 20.53 19.77
CA LYS A 445 -41.23 20.75 20.23
C LYS A 445 -41.20 21.88 21.25
N GLU A 446 -41.92 22.97 20.98
CA GLU A 446 -41.97 24.11 21.90
C GLU A 446 -42.41 23.63 23.30
N PRO A 447 -41.74 24.09 24.37
CA PRO A 447 -42.14 23.73 25.72
C PRO A 447 -43.57 24.18 25.99
N ALA A 448 -44.29 23.40 26.81
CA ALA A 448 -45.66 23.75 27.20
C ALA A 448 -45.67 25.11 27.92
N LEU A 449 -46.66 25.95 27.60
CA LEU A 449 -46.83 27.25 28.23
C LEU A 449 -46.96 27.11 29.77
N PRO A 450 -46.43 28.05 30.56
CA PRO A 450 -46.57 28.05 32.00
C PRO A 450 -48.04 28.05 32.44
N SER A 451 -48.34 27.31 33.51
CA SER A 451 -49.68 27.18 34.08
C SER A 451 -50.30 28.49 34.59
N SER A 452 -49.52 29.57 34.67
CA SER A 452 -49.95 30.89 35.13
C SER A 452 -50.70 31.72 34.08
N GLN A 453 -50.92 31.21 32.87
CA GLN A 453 -51.66 31.89 31.79
C GLN A 453 -52.90 31.13 31.28
N ARG A 454 -53.52 30.28 32.11
CA ARG A 454 -54.76 29.57 31.76
C ARG A 454 -56.02 30.18 32.36
#